data_AF-A0A1H3P5H0-F1
#
_entry.id   AF-A0A1H3P5H0-F1
#
_cell.length_a   1.000
_cell.length_b   1.000
_cell.length_c   1.000
_cell.angle_alpha   90.00
_cell.angle_beta   90.00
_cell.angle_gamma   90.00
#
_symmetry.space_group_name_H-M   'P 1'
#
loop_
_entity.id
_entity.type
_entity.pdbx_description
1 polymer ?
#
loop_
_entity_poly.entity_id
_entity_poly.type
_entity_poly.pdbx_seq_one_letter_code
_entity_poly.pdbx_strand_id
1 'polypeptide(L)'
;GPWGTKFPTVATMWRRQWQQVIPFFAYPPEVRTIIYTTNAIESLHMRLRKIVKNRGHFPSDDAATKLLFLALRNIEKDWKMPQRTWKLAANQFAIMFGERFTNAIN
;
A
#
# COMPACT_ATOMS: atom_id res chain seq x y z
N GLY A 1 1.23 20.68 -20.13
CA GLY A 1 2.51 21.21 -19.62
C GLY A 1 3.67 20.36 -20.12
N PRO A 2 4.93 20.84 -19.96
CA PRO A 2 6.12 20.23 -20.55
C PRO A 2 6.30 18.73 -20.29
N TRP A 3 6.01 18.27 -19.06
CA TRP A 3 6.06 16.84 -18.70
C TRP A 3 5.05 15.98 -19.45
N GLY A 4 3.89 16.52 -19.81
CA GLY A 4 2.87 15.81 -20.57
C GLY A 4 3.25 15.61 -22.04
N THR A 5 4.09 16.48 -22.59
CA THR A 5 4.68 16.31 -23.93
C THR A 5 5.81 15.28 -23.89
N LYS A 6 6.63 15.30 -22.84
CA LYS A 6 7.73 14.35 -22.65
C LYS A 6 7.26 12.92 -22.37
N PHE A 7 6.18 12.77 -21.59
CA PHE A 7 5.63 11.48 -21.18
C PHE A 7 4.12 11.40 -21.46
N PRO A 8 3.71 11.31 -22.74
CA PRO A 8 2.31 11.42 -23.14
C PRO A 8 1.45 10.27 -22.58
N THR A 9 2.01 9.07 -22.47
CA THR A 9 1.32 7.90 -21.91
C THR A 9 1.02 8.07 -20.43
N VAL A 10 1.97 8.60 -19.65
CA VAL A 10 1.80 8.88 -18.21
C VAL A 10 0.71 9.93 -18.02
N ALA A 11 0.77 11.04 -18.74
CA ALA A 11 -0.24 12.10 -18.63
C ALA A 11 -1.65 11.60 -19.01
N THR A 12 -1.76 10.77 -20.04
CA THR A 12 -3.03 10.18 -20.47
C THR A 12 -3.59 9.21 -19.43
N MET A 13 -2.74 8.36 -18.86
CA MET A 13 -3.11 7.43 -17.79
C MET A 13 -3.64 8.18 -16.56
N TRP A 14 -2.95 9.24 -16.11
CA TRP A 14 -3.39 10.06 -14.98
C TRP A 14 -4.76 10.69 -15.22
N ARG A 15 -5.00 11.25 -16.41
CA ARG A 15 -6.30 11.84 -16.75
C ARG A 15 -7.41 10.80 -16.76
N ARG A 16 -7.16 9.63 -17.36
CA ARG A 16 -8.13 8.52 -17.41
C ARG A 16 -8.50 8.02 -16.02
N GLN A 17 -7.51 7.92 -15.12
CA GLN A 17 -7.69 7.40 -13.76
C GLN A 17 -8.08 8.48 -12.75
N TRP A 18 -8.18 9.75 -13.16
CA TRP A 18 -8.28 10.88 -12.23
C TRP A 18 -9.43 10.75 -11.22
N GLN A 19 -10.59 10.26 -11.68
CA GLN A 19 -11.75 10.02 -10.81
C GLN A 19 -11.47 9.08 -9.64
N GLN A 20 -10.54 8.13 -9.81
CA GLN A 20 -10.14 7.18 -8.77
C GLN A 20 -9.11 7.77 -7.80
N VAL A 21 -8.45 8.87 -8.19
CA VAL A 21 -7.49 9.60 -7.35
C VAL A 21 -8.21 10.68 -6.53
N ILE A 22 -9.30 11.28 -7.02
CA ILE A 22 -10.04 12.34 -6.31
C ILE A 22 -10.33 11.98 -4.83
N PRO A 23 -10.81 10.77 -4.46
CA PRO A 23 -11.11 10.44 -3.08
C PRO A 23 -9.91 10.58 -2.13
N PHE A 24 -8.68 10.42 -2.62
CA PHE A 24 -7.47 10.62 -1.82
C PHE A 24 -7.41 12.04 -1.22
N PHE A 25 -7.92 13.05 -1.93
CA PHE A 25 -7.91 14.44 -1.47
C PHE A 25 -8.98 14.74 -0.42
N ALA A 26 -9.95 13.84 -0.20
CA ALA A 26 -10.91 13.98 0.89
C ALA A 26 -10.29 13.68 2.27
N TYR A 27 -9.11 13.07 2.31
CA TYR A 27 -8.40 12.75 3.54
C TYR A 27 -7.52 13.91 4.05
N PRO A 28 -7.46 14.13 5.39
CA PRO A 28 -6.53 15.07 6.01
C PRO A 28 -5.06 14.79 5.66
N PRO A 29 -4.17 15.79 5.73
CA PRO A 29 -2.74 15.64 5.42
C PRO A 29 -2.06 14.46 6.16
N GLU A 30 -2.42 14.22 7.41
CA GLU A 30 -1.86 13.15 8.26
C GLU A 30 -2.20 11.76 7.70
N VAL A 31 -3.44 11.59 7.22
CA VAL A 31 -3.92 10.35 6.58
C VAL A 31 -3.30 10.19 5.19
N ARG A 32 -3.28 11.27 4.39
CA ARG A 32 -2.64 11.25 3.06
C ARG A 32 -1.18 10.82 3.14
N THR A 33 -0.45 11.29 4.17
CA THR A 33 0.93 10.89 4.44
C THR A 33 1.10 9.39 4.57
N ILE A 34 0.20 8.70 5.28
CA ILE A 34 0.23 7.24 5.38
C ILE A 34 -0.05 6.60 4.02
N ILE A 35 -1.02 7.12 3.25
CA ILE A 35 -1.44 6.52 1.98
C ILE A 35 -0.38 6.65 0.89
N TYR A 36 0.22 7.85 0.70
CA TYR A 36 1.20 8.04 -0.39
C TYR A 36 2.58 7.47 -0.05
N THR A 37 2.83 7.09 1.20
CA THR A 37 4.11 6.47 1.58
C THR A 37 4.17 5.05 1.00
N THR A 38 4.82 4.90 -0.15
CA THR A 38 4.93 3.63 -0.86
C THR A 38 5.94 2.66 -0.24
N ASN A 39 6.80 3.12 0.69
CA ASN A 39 7.88 2.34 1.31
C ASN A 39 7.44 0.96 1.83
N ALA A 40 6.25 0.86 2.43
CA ALA A 40 5.75 -0.42 2.95
C ALA A 40 5.46 -1.44 1.82
N ILE A 41 4.74 -1.00 0.78
CA ILE A 41 4.39 -1.86 -0.36
C ILE A 41 5.62 -2.16 -1.22
N GLU A 42 6.49 -1.16 -1.45
CA GLU A 42 7.71 -1.33 -2.24
C GLU A 42 8.71 -2.26 -1.56
N SER A 43 8.91 -2.13 -0.24
CA SER A 43 9.79 -3.02 0.53
C SER A 43 9.27 -4.46 0.54
N LEU A 44 7.95 -4.65 0.66
CA LEU A 44 7.30 -5.96 0.53
C LEU A 44 7.53 -6.56 -0.85
N HIS A 45 7.22 -5.83 -1.93
CA HIS A 45 7.42 -6.28 -3.31
C HIS A 45 8.89 -6.59 -3.61
N MET A 46 9.83 -5.80 -3.09
CA MET A 46 11.26 -6.06 -3.25
C MET A 46 11.65 -7.41 -2.61
N ARG A 47 11.23 -7.66 -1.36
CA ARG A 47 11.53 -8.92 -0.67
C ARG A 47 10.89 -10.12 -1.37
N LEU A 48 9.64 -10.01 -1.80
CA LEU A 48 8.95 -11.08 -2.55
C LEU A 48 9.65 -11.36 -3.89
N ARG A 49 9.98 -10.32 -4.67
CA ARG A 49 10.73 -10.49 -5.93
C ARG A 49 12.08 -11.18 -5.72
N LYS A 50 12.80 -10.86 -4.64
CA LYS A 50 14.07 -11.51 -4.31
C LYS A 50 13.89 -13.02 -4.07
N ILE A 51 12.82 -13.41 -3.36
CA ILE A 51 12.52 -14.82 -3.06
C ILE A 51 12.12 -15.58 -4.33
N VAL A 52 11.26 -14.97 -5.16
CA VAL A 52 10.77 -15.59 -6.40
C VAL A 52 11.87 -15.65 -7.46
N LYS A 53 12.73 -14.63 -7.60
CA LYS A 53 13.81 -14.59 -8.60
C LYS A 53 14.77 -15.78 -8.48
N ASN A 54 14.96 -16.31 -7.27
CA ASN A 54 15.82 -17.47 -7.02
C ASN A 54 15.13 -18.82 -7.30
N ARG A 55 13.87 -18.81 -7.76
CA ARG A 55 13.09 -19.99 -8.15
C ARG A 55 12.71 -19.87 -9.63
N GLY A 56 13.30 -20.71 -10.48
CA GLY A 56 13.11 -20.66 -11.93
C GLY A 56 11.70 -21.04 -12.38
N HIS A 57 11.22 -22.23 -12.00
CA HIS A 57 9.85 -22.65 -12.24
C HIS A 57 9.22 -23.20 -10.97
N PHE A 58 7.89 -23.12 -10.89
CA PHE A 58 7.10 -23.79 -9.86
C PHE A 58 6.48 -25.06 -10.45
N PRO A 59 6.39 -26.17 -9.68
CA PRO A 59 5.75 -27.40 -10.13
C PRO A 59 4.21 -27.31 -10.13
N SER A 60 3.62 -26.37 -9.39
CA SER A 60 2.18 -26.08 -9.36
C SER A 60 1.91 -24.69 -8.77
N ASP A 61 0.70 -24.19 -8.96
CA ASP A 61 0.23 -22.94 -8.34
C ASP A 61 0.19 -23.04 -6.81
N ASP A 62 -0.11 -24.21 -6.26
CA ASP A 62 -0.06 -24.46 -4.81
C ASP A 62 1.35 -24.32 -4.26
N ALA A 63 2.36 -24.79 -5.00
CA ALA A 63 3.76 -24.64 -4.60
C ALA A 63 4.19 -23.16 -4.60
N ALA A 64 3.76 -22.39 -5.60
CA ALA A 64 4.00 -20.94 -5.66
C ALA A 64 3.30 -20.21 -4.50
N THR A 65 2.03 -20.52 -4.26
CA THR A 65 1.22 -19.95 -3.19
C THR A 65 1.82 -20.24 -1.81
N LYS A 66 2.24 -21.49 -1.57
CA LYS A 66 2.90 -21.88 -0.31
C LYS A 66 4.21 -21.12 -0.09
N LEU A 67 5.01 -20.92 -1.14
CA LEU A 67 6.24 -20.13 -1.03
C LEU A 67 5.95 -18.67 -0.69
N LEU A 68 5.00 -18.04 -1.38
CA LEU A 68 4.59 -16.65 -1.11
C LEU A 68 4.05 -16.50 0.31
N PHE A 69 3.22 -17.45 0.76
CA PHE A 69 2.74 -17.48 2.15
C PHE A 69 3.88 -17.54 3.17
N LEU A 70 4.82 -18.47 3.00
CA LEU A 70 5.97 -18.61 3.90
C LEU A 70 6.87 -17.37 3.88
N ALA A 71 7.03 -16.74 2.72
CA ALA A 71 7.74 -15.48 2.56
C ALA A 71 7.07 -14.35 3.34
N LEU A 72 5.76 -14.15 3.14
CA LEU A 72 4.96 -13.16 3.85
C LEU A 72 5.00 -13.37 5.36
N ARG A 73 4.82 -14.61 5.83
CA ARG A 73 4.90 -14.97 7.25
C ARG A 73 6.26 -14.64 7.87
N ASN A 74 7.35 -14.79 7.11
CA ASN A 74 8.68 -14.42 7.61
C ASN A 74 8.90 -12.90 7.57
N ILE A 75 8.34 -12.20 6.58
CA ILE A 75 8.38 -10.74 6.48
C ILE A 75 7.66 -10.08 7.65
N GLU A 76 6.48 -10.58 7.98
CA GLU A 76 5.62 -10.09 9.06
C GLU A 76 6.31 -10.10 10.42
N LYS A 77 7.18 -11.09 10.70
CA LYS A 77 7.94 -11.16 11.97
C LYS A 77 8.83 -9.94 12.21
N ASP A 78 9.22 -9.23 11.15
CA ASP A 78 10.05 -8.03 11.23
C ASP A 78 9.20 -6.75 11.43
N TRP A 79 7.87 -6.82 11.27
CA TRP A 79 6.96 -5.67 11.38
C TRP A 79 6.59 -5.35 12.83
N LYS A 80 7.61 -5.01 13.63
CA LYS A 80 7.45 -4.75 15.06
C LYS A 80 7.11 -3.29 15.40
N MET A 81 7.42 -2.37 14.49
CA MET A 81 7.31 -0.93 14.73
C MET A 81 6.28 -0.30 13.79
N PRO A 82 5.27 0.39 14.32
CA PRO A 82 4.31 1.13 13.50
C PRO A 82 4.98 2.33 12.84
N GLN A 83 4.36 2.83 11.76
CA GLN A 83 4.77 4.09 11.13
C GLN A 83 4.68 5.23 12.15
N ARG A 84 5.69 6.10 12.18
CA ARG A 84 5.79 7.21 13.16
C ARG A 84 4.55 8.12 13.16
N THR A 85 3.99 8.35 11.98
CA THR A 85 2.82 9.23 11.76
C THR A 85 1.48 8.52 12.03
N TRP A 86 1.47 7.23 12.35
CA TRP A 86 0.24 6.45 12.51
C TRP A 86 -0.71 7.04 13.55
N LYS A 87 -0.20 7.45 14.72
CA LYS A 87 -1.04 8.01 15.80
C LYS A 87 -1.80 9.27 15.36
N LEU A 88 -1.16 10.14 14.57
CA LEU A 88 -1.78 11.35 14.03
C LEU A 88 -2.89 11.00 13.04
N ALA A 89 -2.63 10.05 12.13
CA ALA A 89 -3.64 9.57 11.18
C ALA A 89 -4.81 8.86 11.88
N ALA A 90 -4.54 8.06 12.91
CA ALA A 90 -5.56 7.36 13.69
C ALA A 90 -6.53 8.34 14.38
N ASN A 91 -6.01 9.45 14.93
CA ASN A 91 -6.86 10.50 15.50
C ASN A 91 -7.77 11.12 14.43
N GLN A 92 -7.24 11.39 13.23
CA GLN A 92 -8.05 11.91 12.13
C GLN A 92 -9.13 10.91 11.68
N PHE A 93 -8.82 9.61 11.64
CA PHE A 93 -9.82 8.58 11.36
C PHE A 93 -10.92 8.53 12.42
N ALA A 94 -10.58 8.68 13.70
CA ALA A 94 -11.57 8.72 14.77
C ALA A 94 -12.49 9.95 14.67
N ILE A 95 -11.98 11.10 14.23
CA ILE A 95 -12.80 12.30 13.98
C ILE A 95 -13.73 12.07 12.77
N MET A 96 -13.20 11.56 11.66
CA MET A 96 -13.96 11.39 10.42
C MET A 96 -14.98 10.25 10.46
N PHE A 97 -14.68 9.18 11.22
CA PHE A 97 -15.44 7.93 11.21
C PHE A 97 -15.73 7.41 12.62
N GLY A 98 -15.96 8.30 13.58
CA GLY A 98 -16.11 7.97 15.01
C GLY A 98 -17.09 6.84 15.30
N GLU A 99 -18.23 6.80 14.61
CA GLU A 99 -19.23 5.73 14.75
C GLU A 99 -18.64 4.33 14.49
N ARG A 100 -17.66 4.20 13.58
CA ARG A 100 -17.00 2.92 13.29
C ARG A 100 -16.05 2.47 14.41
N PHE A 101 -15.57 3.40 15.23
CA PHE A 101 -14.73 3.08 16.39
C PHE A 101 -15.59 2.71 17.60
N THR A 102 -16.73 3.37 17.79
CA THR A 102 -17.63 3.08 18.92
C THR A 102 -18.45 1.81 18.70
N ASN A 103 -18.87 1.51 17.48
CA ASN A 103 -19.60 0.28 17.15
C ASN A 103 -18.73 -0.99 17.24
N ALA A 104 -17.40 -0.85 17.26
CA ALA A 104 -16.49 -1.99 17.44
C ALA A 104 -16.28 -2.37 18.92
N ILE A 105 -16.79 -1.56 19.86
CA ILE A 105 -16.61 -1.72 21.31
C ILE A 105 -17.89 -2.29 21.96
N ASN A 106 -19.03 -2.22 21.28
CA ASN A 106 -20.31 -2.81 21.70
C ASN A 106 -20.58 -4.11 20.93
#